data_AF-A0A2M7TJJ5-F1
#
_entry.id   AF-A0A2M7TJJ5-F1
#
_cell.length_a   1.000
_cell.length_b   1.000
_cell.length_c   1.000
_cell.angle_alpha   90.00
_cell.angle_beta   90.00
_cell.angle_gamma   90.00
#
_symmetry.space_group_name_H-M   'P 1'
#
loop_
_entity.id
_entity.type
_entity.pdbx_description
1 polymer ?
#
loop_
_entity_poly.entity_id
_entity_poly.type
_entity_poly.pdbx_seq_one_letter_code
_entity_poly.pdbx_strand_id
1 'polypeptide(L)'
;MKGFTLIELLVVIVIIGLLAGIGIASFGGSLARGRIAKAVSDITEIKSALTRYSIDTGSPPPHDHTWDTSCERAFLISGTFAPNPGGWSGPYVEKWPVNPWNFAYHWEKWESSPDVPDGYTISIQSVPTGEMTMLDQALDDGNLSTGRMRAYTPQAGRMEYYLLPEFTSVAAHTTSCTP
;
A
#
# COMPACT_ATOMS: atom_id res chain seq x y z
N MET A 1 9.20 16.44 -61.33
CA MET A 1 9.01 15.93 -59.96
C MET A 1 8.21 14.65 -60.08
N LYS A 2 8.82 13.49 -59.78
CA LYS A 2 8.11 12.21 -59.78
C LYS A 2 7.19 12.21 -58.57
N GLY A 3 5.89 12.37 -58.81
CA GLY A 3 4.87 12.45 -57.78
C GLY A 3 4.62 11.08 -57.16
N PHE A 4 4.48 11.07 -55.84
CA PHE A 4 3.97 9.93 -55.09
C PHE A 4 2.65 9.44 -55.71
N THR A 5 2.50 8.12 -55.85
CA THR A 5 1.27 7.53 -56.35
C THR A 5 0.22 7.45 -55.25
N LEU A 6 -1.06 7.60 -55.60
CA LEU A 6 -2.17 7.47 -54.63
C LEU A 6 -2.18 6.11 -53.92
N ILE A 7 -1.70 5.07 -54.60
CA ILE A 7 -1.63 3.71 -54.04
C ILE A 7 -0.54 3.55 -52.98
N GLU A 8 0.59 4.26 -53.11
CA GLU A 8 1.63 4.29 -52.06
C GLU A 8 1.07 4.90 -50.76
N LEU A 9 0.34 6.02 -50.87
CA LEU A 9 -0.26 6.65 -49.69
C LEU A 9 -1.35 5.76 -49.08
N LEU A 10 -2.14 5.07 -49.91
CA LEU A 10 -3.23 4.19 -49.47
C LEU A 10 -2.70 2.99 -48.66
N VAL A 11 -1.64 2.33 -49.13
CA VAL A 11 -1.02 1.22 -48.38
C VAL A 11 -0.49 1.67 -47.03
N VAL A 12 0.12 2.86 -46.97
CA VAL A 12 0.70 3.39 -45.72
C VAL A 12 -0.37 3.63 -44.66
N ILE A 13 -1.50 4.28 -45.01
CA ILE A 13 -2.57 4.53 -44.03
C ILE A 13 -3.27 3.24 -43.58
N VAL A 14 -3.33 2.20 -44.44
CA VAL A 14 -3.86 0.89 -44.08
C VAL A 14 -2.95 0.19 -43.07
N ILE A 15 -1.63 0.21 -43.29
CA ILE A 15 -0.66 -0.37 -42.34
C ILE A 15 -0.67 0.40 -41.02
N ILE A 16 -0.71 1.74 -41.05
CA ILE A 16 -0.80 2.56 -39.84
C ILE A 16 -2.10 2.27 -39.08
N GLY A 17 -3.25 2.14 -39.75
CA GLY A 17 -4.52 1.80 -39.12
C GLY A 17 -4.50 0.42 -38.45
N LEU A 18 -3.85 -0.56 -39.07
CA LEU A 18 -3.71 -1.91 -38.53
C LEU A 18 -2.78 -1.95 -37.30
N LEU A 19 -1.63 -1.27 -37.37
CA LEU A 19 -0.69 -1.17 -36.26
C LEU A 19 -1.26 -0.37 -35.08
N ALA A 20 -1.98 0.73 -35.36
CA ALA A 20 -2.64 1.52 -34.33
C ALA A 20 -3.71 0.71 -33.57
N GLY A 21 -4.40 -0.21 -34.24
CA GLY A 21 -5.39 -1.10 -33.60
C GLY A 21 -4.79 -2.08 -32.59
N ILE A 22 -3.58 -2.60 -32.84
CA ILE A 22 -2.94 -3.61 -31.98
C ILE A 22 -2.22 -2.96 -30.78
N GLY A 23 -1.69 -1.75 -30.94
CA GLY A 23 -0.85 -1.10 -29.93
C GLY A 23 -1.52 -0.83 -28.58
N ILE A 24 -2.82 -0.57 -28.54
CA ILE A 24 -3.51 -0.05 -27.35
C ILE A 24 -3.77 -1.13 -26.29
N ALA A 25 -3.96 -2.39 -26.68
CA ALA A 25 -4.45 -3.43 -25.77
C ALA A 25 -3.42 -4.00 -24.78
N SER A 26 -2.10 -3.82 -25.00
CA SER A 26 -1.06 -4.51 -24.20
C SER A 26 -0.52 -3.73 -22.99
N PHE A 27 -0.77 -2.43 -22.88
CA PHE A 27 -0.11 -1.58 -21.88
C PHE A 27 -0.73 -1.64 -20.48
N GLY A 28 -2.04 -1.92 -20.36
CA GLY A 28 -2.75 -1.86 -19.08
C GLY A 28 -2.25 -2.86 -18.03
N GLY A 29 -2.02 -4.12 -18.43
CA GLY A 29 -1.63 -5.19 -17.49
C GLY A 29 -0.22 -5.03 -16.91
N SER A 30 0.71 -4.43 -17.66
CA SER A 30 2.07 -4.18 -17.16
C SER A 30 2.11 -3.03 -16.16
N LEU A 31 1.29 -1.99 -16.37
CA LEU A 31 1.14 -0.90 -15.38
C LEU A 31 0.52 -1.41 -14.07
N ALA A 32 -0.50 -2.26 -14.14
CA ALA A 32 -1.10 -2.88 -12.96
C ALA A 32 -0.07 -3.68 -12.16
N ARG A 33 0.69 -4.57 -12.82
CA ARG A 33 1.77 -5.33 -12.16
C ARG A 33 2.83 -4.43 -11.52
N GLY A 34 3.19 -3.32 -12.17
CA GLY A 34 4.11 -2.32 -11.63
C GLY A 34 3.58 -1.66 -10.35
N ARG A 35 2.28 -1.30 -10.33
CA ARG A 35 1.61 -0.78 -9.13
C ARG A 35 1.62 -1.81 -8.00
N ILE A 36 1.24 -3.06 -8.28
CA ILE A 36 1.27 -4.14 -7.28
C ILE A 36 2.67 -4.33 -6.70
N ALA A 37 3.71 -4.41 -7.55
CA ALA A 37 5.09 -4.57 -7.09
C ALA A 37 5.52 -3.41 -6.17
N LYS A 38 5.12 -2.17 -6.48
CA LYS A 38 5.37 -1.04 -5.59
C LYS A 38 4.60 -1.16 -4.27
N ALA A 39 3.32 -1.52 -4.30
CA ALA A 39 2.55 -1.68 -3.07
C ALA A 39 3.14 -2.75 -2.13
N VAL A 40 3.61 -3.87 -2.68
CA VAL A 40 4.28 -4.94 -1.94
C VAL A 40 5.56 -4.42 -1.27
N SER A 41 6.36 -3.66 -2.02
CA SER A 41 7.59 -3.04 -1.49
C SER A 41 7.27 -2.08 -0.34
N ASP A 42 6.28 -1.20 -0.53
CA ASP A 42 5.90 -0.19 0.46
C ASP A 42 5.39 -0.85 1.76
N ILE A 43 4.53 -1.87 1.66
CA ILE A 43 4.03 -2.61 2.84
C ILE A 43 5.18 -3.31 3.58
N THR A 44 6.14 -3.87 2.86
CA THR A 44 7.32 -4.52 3.46
C THR A 44 8.20 -3.52 4.20
N GLU A 45 8.38 -2.32 3.64
CA GLU A 45 9.12 -1.22 4.26
C GLU A 45 8.42 -0.73 5.54
N ILE A 46 7.10 -0.49 5.48
CA ILE A 46 6.29 -0.07 6.64
C ILE A 46 6.37 -1.13 7.74
N LYS A 47 6.18 -2.42 7.41
CA LYS A 47 6.32 -3.53 8.37
C LYS A 47 7.69 -3.53 9.04
N SER A 48 8.76 -3.30 8.26
CA SER A 48 10.13 -3.24 8.79
C SER A 48 10.32 -2.05 9.72
N ALA A 49 9.76 -0.88 9.37
CA ALA A 49 9.82 0.32 10.20
C ALA A 49 9.07 0.14 11.53
N LEU A 50 7.86 -0.43 11.48
CA LEU A 50 7.08 -0.83 12.66
C LEU A 50 7.88 -1.76 13.57
N THR A 51 8.54 -2.76 12.99
CA THR A 51 9.33 -3.75 13.74
C THR A 51 10.47 -3.06 14.47
N ARG A 52 11.25 -2.23 13.77
CA ARG A 52 12.38 -1.48 14.35
C ARG A 52 11.93 -0.53 15.45
N TYR A 53 10.88 0.25 15.21
CA TYR A 53 10.31 1.14 16.23
C TYR A 53 9.95 0.36 17.50
N SER A 54 9.26 -0.77 17.34
CA SER A 54 8.78 -1.57 18.47
C SER A 54 9.92 -2.22 19.25
N ILE A 55 10.99 -2.64 18.56
CA ILE A 55 12.21 -3.18 19.20
C ILE A 55 12.92 -2.09 20.01
N ASP A 56 13.08 -0.90 19.43
CA ASP A 56 13.85 0.20 20.03
C ASP A 56 13.14 0.81 21.24
N THR A 57 11.83 0.94 21.16
CA THR A 57 11.03 1.68 22.16
C THR A 57 10.28 0.76 23.12
N GLY A 58 10.20 -0.54 22.82
CA GLY A 58 9.43 -1.51 23.59
C GLY A 58 7.91 -1.35 23.47
N SER A 59 7.43 -0.50 22.56
CA SER A 59 6.01 -0.30 22.27
C SER A 59 5.82 0.00 20.79
N PRO A 60 4.67 -0.35 20.20
CA PRO A 60 4.35 0.10 18.86
C PRO A 60 4.19 1.63 18.84
N PRO A 61 4.34 2.28 17.67
CA PRO A 61 4.17 3.73 17.58
C PRO A 61 2.75 4.18 17.94
N PRO A 62 2.50 5.49 18.11
CA PRO A 62 1.15 6.01 18.20
C PRO A 62 0.41 5.82 16.88
N HIS A 63 -0.86 5.49 16.95
CA HIS A 63 -1.77 5.37 15.82
C HIS A 63 -3.07 6.08 16.16
N ASP A 64 -3.84 6.42 15.13
CA ASP A 64 -5.20 6.89 15.27
C ASP A 64 -6.10 6.12 14.31
N HIS A 65 -7.41 6.23 14.48
CA HIS A 65 -8.39 5.65 13.55
C HIS A 65 -8.84 6.69 12.52
N THR A 66 -7.93 7.58 12.13
CA THR A 66 -8.17 8.58 11.08
C THR A 66 -7.44 8.15 9.81
N TRP A 67 -7.80 8.75 8.68
CA TRP A 67 -7.12 8.49 7.40
C TRP A 67 -6.13 9.60 7.05
N ASP A 68 -5.58 10.27 8.06
CA ASP A 68 -4.46 11.18 7.88
C ASP A 68 -3.12 10.46 8.10
N THR A 69 -2.02 11.22 8.06
CA THR A 69 -0.66 10.65 8.23
C THR A 69 0.09 11.30 9.39
N SER A 70 -0.66 11.86 10.34
CA SER A 70 -0.10 12.63 11.44
C SER A 70 0.73 11.71 12.35
N CYS A 71 0.16 10.59 12.78
CA CYS A 71 0.79 9.57 13.61
C CYS A 71 2.09 9.01 13.03
N GLU A 72 2.14 8.84 11.71
CA GLU A 72 3.23 8.28 10.93
C GLU A 72 4.49 9.14 11.02
N ARG A 73 4.35 10.40 11.45
CA ARG A 73 5.50 11.26 11.78
C ARG A 73 6.35 10.70 12.93
N ALA A 74 5.80 9.83 13.78
CA ALA A 74 6.56 9.13 14.81
C ALA A 74 7.70 8.26 14.25
N PHE A 75 7.58 7.82 12.98
CA PHE A 75 8.65 7.09 12.30
C PHE A 75 9.80 7.98 11.86
N LEU A 76 9.56 9.29 11.71
CA LEU A 76 10.50 10.24 11.14
C LEU A 76 11.24 11.02 12.23
N ILE A 77 10.53 11.43 13.29
CA ILE A 77 11.04 12.36 14.29
C ILE A 77 10.65 11.89 15.69
N SER A 78 11.64 11.75 16.59
CA SER A 78 11.43 11.49 18.01
C SER A 78 10.68 12.63 18.71
N GLY A 79 9.89 12.30 19.73
CA GLY A 79 9.18 13.31 20.53
C GLY A 79 8.05 14.04 19.81
N THR A 80 7.60 13.52 18.65
CA THR A 80 6.46 14.11 17.93
C THR A 80 5.15 13.99 18.71
N PHE A 81 5.01 12.92 19.51
CA PHE A 81 3.82 12.65 20.32
C PHE A 81 4.23 12.27 21.74
N ALA A 82 3.40 12.64 22.72
CA ALA A 82 3.61 12.29 24.11
C ALA A 82 2.97 10.93 24.46
N PRO A 83 3.58 10.16 25.40
CA PRO A 83 4.92 10.35 25.93
C PRO A 83 6.00 10.09 24.86
N ASN A 84 7.11 10.84 24.93
CA ASN A 84 8.24 10.59 24.04
C ASN A 84 8.81 9.18 24.32
N PRO A 85 8.87 8.29 23.33
CA PRO A 85 9.41 6.96 23.54
C PRO A 85 10.90 7.01 23.96
N GLY A 86 11.23 6.36 25.07
CA GLY A 86 12.63 6.03 25.36
C GLY A 86 13.19 5.07 24.31
N GLY A 87 14.48 5.16 23.99
CA GLY A 87 15.15 4.21 23.09
C GLY A 87 14.98 4.46 21.58
N TRP A 88 14.21 5.47 21.18
CA TRP A 88 14.03 5.81 19.77
C TRP A 88 15.38 6.04 19.06
N SER A 89 15.64 5.29 17.97
CA SER A 89 16.87 5.37 17.18
C SER A 89 16.61 5.58 15.69
N GLY A 90 15.45 6.17 15.35
CA GLY A 90 15.07 6.48 13.99
C GLY A 90 15.92 7.60 13.35
N PRO A 91 15.53 8.09 12.15
CA PRO A 91 14.27 7.80 11.47
C PRO A 91 14.17 6.35 10.98
N TYR A 92 12.99 5.76 11.07
CA TYR A 92 12.72 4.38 10.64
C TYR A 92 12.28 4.28 9.17
N VAL A 93 11.89 5.41 8.58
CA VAL A 93 11.62 5.61 7.14
C VAL A 93 12.16 6.99 6.75
N GLU A 94 12.54 7.20 5.49
CA GLU A 94 12.96 8.53 5.01
C GLU A 94 11.76 9.47 4.85
N LYS A 95 10.63 8.92 4.41
CA LYS A 95 9.32 9.58 4.31
C LYS A 95 8.23 8.53 4.42
N TRP A 96 7.05 8.92 4.86
CA TRP A 96 5.90 8.02 4.79
C TRP A 96 5.53 7.77 3.32
N PRO A 97 5.43 6.51 2.86
CA PRO A 97 5.15 6.21 1.46
C PRO A 97 3.71 6.56 1.10
N VAL A 98 3.53 6.95 -0.17
CA VAL A 98 2.22 7.09 -0.81
C VAL A 98 2.01 5.87 -1.69
N ASN A 99 0.82 5.28 -1.61
CA ASN A 99 0.48 4.08 -2.35
C ASN A 99 0.45 4.32 -3.88
N PRO A 100 0.50 3.26 -4.70
CA PRO A 100 0.54 3.39 -6.17
C PRO A 100 -0.67 4.07 -6.82
N TRP A 101 -1.77 4.22 -6.06
CA TRP A 101 -3.00 4.87 -6.49
C TRP A 101 -3.14 6.28 -5.92
N ASN A 102 -2.05 6.84 -5.37
CA ASN A 102 -1.94 8.19 -4.86
C ASN A 102 -2.77 8.47 -3.59
N PHE A 103 -2.92 7.47 -2.73
CA PHE A 103 -3.49 7.60 -1.38
C PHE A 103 -2.47 7.21 -0.33
N ALA A 104 -2.69 7.62 0.93
CA ALA A 104 -1.82 7.24 2.02
C ALA A 104 -1.99 5.76 2.40
N TYR A 105 -0.91 5.16 2.89
CA TYR A 105 -1.02 3.99 3.76
C TYR A 105 -1.41 4.46 5.16
N HIS A 106 -2.18 3.62 5.86
CA HIS A 106 -2.51 3.83 7.27
C HIS A 106 -2.10 2.62 8.07
N TRP A 107 -1.65 2.81 9.31
CA TRP A 107 -1.43 1.68 10.20
C TRP A 107 -2.21 1.90 11.50
N GLU A 108 -2.85 0.84 11.99
CA GLU A 108 -3.72 0.95 13.16
C GLU A 108 -3.71 -0.34 13.98
N LYS A 109 -4.08 -0.22 15.26
CA LYS A 109 -4.48 -1.38 16.04
C LYS A 109 -5.92 -1.72 15.68
N TRP A 110 -6.15 -2.89 15.13
CA TRP A 110 -7.49 -3.37 14.85
C TRP A 110 -8.03 -4.16 16.04
N GLU A 111 -9.05 -3.62 16.73
CA GLU A 111 -9.76 -4.32 17.79
C GLU A 111 -10.87 -5.19 17.17
N SER A 112 -10.67 -6.51 17.24
CA SER A 112 -11.60 -7.60 16.90
C SER A 112 -12.41 -7.45 15.60
N SER A 113 -11.92 -8.05 14.51
CA SER A 113 -12.80 -8.55 13.44
C SER A 113 -13.22 -9.98 13.81
N PRO A 114 -14.45 -10.44 13.49
CA PRO A 114 -14.89 -11.81 13.80
C PRO A 114 -13.93 -12.92 13.33
N ASP A 115 -13.17 -12.64 12.27
CA ASP A 115 -12.30 -13.59 11.59
C ASP A 115 -10.80 -13.27 11.73
N VAL A 116 -10.45 -12.28 12.55
CA VAL A 116 -9.06 -11.85 12.74
C VAL A 116 -8.79 -11.51 14.20
N PRO A 117 -7.87 -12.23 14.88
CA PRO A 117 -7.48 -11.92 16.25
C PRO A 117 -7.05 -10.46 16.39
N ASP A 118 -7.25 -9.90 17.59
CA ASP A 118 -6.78 -8.55 17.94
C ASP A 118 -5.31 -8.37 17.51
N GLY A 119 -5.05 -7.32 16.73
CA GLY A 119 -3.73 -7.11 16.18
C GLY A 119 -3.53 -5.76 15.53
N TYR A 120 -2.46 -5.62 14.76
CA TYR A 120 -2.15 -4.41 14.02
C TYR A 120 -2.31 -4.64 12.53
N THR A 121 -2.74 -3.62 11.79
CA THR A 121 -2.95 -3.68 10.36
C THR A 121 -2.20 -2.57 9.64
N ILE A 122 -1.87 -2.83 8.37
CA ILE A 122 -1.52 -1.81 7.40
C ILE A 122 -2.67 -1.76 6.39
N SER A 123 -3.36 -0.64 6.37
CA SER A 123 -4.52 -0.39 5.52
C SER A 123 -4.10 0.37 4.26
N ILE A 124 -4.70 0.00 3.13
CA ILE A 124 -4.49 0.64 1.84
C ILE A 124 -5.84 0.98 1.21
N GLN A 125 -5.97 2.22 0.73
CA GLN A 125 -7.21 2.71 0.10
C GLN A 125 -7.16 2.72 -1.41
N SER A 126 -8.37 2.69 -2.00
CA SER A 126 -8.62 2.97 -3.40
C SER A 126 -7.88 2.02 -4.35
N VAL A 127 -7.65 0.78 -3.92
CA VAL A 127 -7.16 -0.29 -4.79
C VAL A 127 -8.29 -0.62 -5.78
N PRO A 128 -8.08 -0.49 -7.10
CA PRO A 128 -9.08 -0.84 -8.09
C PRO A 128 -9.53 -2.29 -7.91
N THR A 129 -10.82 -2.57 -8.01
CA THR A 129 -11.37 -3.91 -7.74
C THR A 129 -10.72 -5.01 -8.58
N GLY A 130 -10.31 -4.69 -9.82
CA GLY A 130 -9.58 -5.63 -10.69
C GLY A 130 -8.13 -5.90 -10.28
N GLU A 131 -7.56 -5.08 -9.39
CA GLU A 131 -6.18 -5.20 -8.88
C GLU A 131 -6.13 -5.77 -7.45
N MET A 132 -7.25 -5.81 -6.72
CA MET A 132 -7.30 -6.31 -5.34
C MET A 132 -6.81 -7.76 -5.23
N THR A 133 -7.32 -8.67 -6.06
CA THR A 133 -6.87 -10.08 -6.06
C THR A 133 -5.42 -10.22 -6.46
N MET A 134 -4.91 -9.34 -7.33
CA MET A 134 -3.49 -9.36 -7.72
C MET A 134 -2.59 -8.93 -6.57
N LEU A 135 -3.00 -7.89 -5.82
CA LEU A 135 -2.29 -7.44 -4.63
C LEU A 135 -2.26 -8.53 -3.57
N ASP A 136 -3.41 -9.15 -3.35
CA ASP A 136 -3.58 -10.24 -2.41
C ASP A 136 -2.71 -11.44 -2.75
N GLN A 137 -2.76 -11.91 -4.01
CA GLN A 137 -1.92 -13.00 -4.49
C GLN A 137 -0.42 -12.70 -4.39
N ALA A 138 -0.02 -11.42 -4.43
CA ALA A 138 1.38 -11.03 -4.29
C ALA A 138 1.87 -10.99 -2.83
N LEU A 139 0.97 -10.82 -1.87
CA LEU A 139 1.29 -10.72 -0.45
C LEU A 139 0.91 -11.96 0.36
N ASP A 140 -0.03 -12.75 -0.13
CA ASP A 140 -0.69 -13.83 0.59
C ASP A 140 -1.18 -14.97 -0.34
N ASP A 141 -2.47 -15.30 -0.37
CA ASP A 141 -3.01 -16.51 -1.03
C ASP A 141 -3.95 -16.23 -2.22
N GLY A 142 -4.29 -14.96 -2.48
CA GLY A 142 -5.21 -14.55 -3.53
C GLY A 142 -6.69 -14.59 -3.10
N ASN A 143 -6.98 -14.97 -1.85
CA ASN A 143 -8.32 -14.98 -1.29
C ASN A 143 -8.58 -13.73 -0.46
N LEU A 144 -9.29 -12.78 -1.06
CA LEU A 144 -9.67 -11.50 -0.46
C LEU A 144 -10.46 -11.60 0.86
N SER A 145 -10.95 -12.77 1.26
CA SER A 145 -11.73 -12.96 2.48
C SER A 145 -10.92 -13.60 3.61
N THR A 146 -9.75 -14.19 3.34
CA THR A 146 -8.99 -14.96 4.34
C THR A 146 -7.52 -14.56 4.37
N GLY A 147 -6.77 -15.13 5.31
CA GLY A 147 -5.33 -14.90 5.36
C GLY A 147 -4.93 -13.55 5.96
N ARG A 148 -3.76 -13.06 5.57
CA ARG A 148 -3.12 -11.83 6.05
C ARG A 148 -3.49 -10.61 5.21
N MET A 149 -3.77 -10.77 3.92
CA MET A 149 -4.25 -9.67 3.09
C MET A 149 -5.74 -9.90 2.84
N ARG A 150 -6.59 -8.90 3.09
CA ARG A 150 -8.05 -9.03 2.92
C ARG A 150 -8.67 -7.76 2.39
N ALA A 151 -9.77 -7.90 1.66
CA ALA A 151 -10.62 -6.79 1.32
C ALA A 151 -11.59 -6.48 2.47
N TYR A 152 -11.45 -5.30 3.07
CA TYR A 152 -12.33 -4.86 4.16
C TYR A 152 -13.58 -4.15 3.63
N THR A 153 -13.41 -3.24 2.65
CA THR A 153 -14.54 -2.61 1.94
C THR A 153 -14.28 -2.73 0.44
N PRO A 154 -14.65 -3.87 -0.17
CA PRO A 154 -14.35 -4.17 -1.58
C PRO A 154 -14.86 -3.09 -2.55
N GLN A 155 -16.03 -2.51 -2.26
CA GLN A 155 -16.65 -1.47 -3.08
C GLN A 155 -15.90 -0.14 -3.03
N ALA A 156 -15.17 0.12 -1.93
CA ALA A 156 -14.33 1.30 -1.75
C ALA A 156 -12.84 1.04 -2.06
N GLY A 157 -12.48 -0.19 -2.44
CA GLY A 157 -11.10 -0.55 -2.71
C GLY A 157 -10.21 -0.60 -1.46
N ARG A 158 -10.79 -0.72 -0.26
CA ARG A 158 -10.01 -0.82 1.00
C ARG A 158 -9.54 -2.25 1.21
N MET A 159 -8.23 -2.42 1.32
CA MET A 159 -7.60 -3.67 1.71
C MET A 159 -6.83 -3.49 3.03
N GLU A 160 -6.69 -4.57 3.78
CA GLU A 160 -5.98 -4.63 5.05
C GLU A 160 -4.97 -5.76 5.06
N TYR A 161 -3.74 -5.41 5.45
CA TYR A 161 -2.67 -6.37 5.69
C TYR A 161 -2.46 -6.55 7.20
N TYR A 162 -2.82 -7.71 7.72
CA TYR A 162 -2.69 -8.06 9.14
C TYR A 162 -1.25 -8.43 9.50
N LEU A 163 -0.73 -7.76 10.51
CA LEU A 163 0.60 -8.00 11.05
C LEU A 163 0.59 -9.21 11.99
N LEU A 164 1.72 -9.91 12.02
CA LEU A 164 1.88 -11.16 12.77
C LEU A 164 1.89 -10.95 14.30
N PRO A 165 1.64 -12.02 15.09
CA PRO A 165 1.48 -11.92 16.55
C PRO A 165 2.72 -11.46 17.33
N GLU A 166 3.91 -11.42 16.73
CA GLU A 166 5.07 -10.76 17.38
C GLU A 166 4.78 -9.30 17.76
N PHE A 167 3.92 -8.60 17.01
CA PHE A 167 3.48 -7.24 17.32
C PHE A 167 2.38 -7.16 18.37
N THR A 168 1.60 -8.23 18.56
CA THR A 168 0.40 -8.21 19.41
C THR A 168 0.71 -8.47 20.89
N SER A 169 1.92 -8.97 21.19
CA SER A 169 2.41 -9.18 22.56
C SER A 169 2.93 -7.91 23.26
N VAL A 170 3.07 -6.81 22.52
CA VAL A 170 3.63 -5.56 23.01
C VAL A 170 2.52 -4.68 23.57
N ALA A 171 2.72 -4.09 24.76
CA ALA A 171 1.74 -3.19 25.38
C ALA A 171 1.35 -2.08 24.39
N ALA A 172 0.05 -1.92 24.13
CA ALA A 172 -0.43 -0.92 23.20
C ALA A 172 -0.10 0.47 23.73
N HIS A 173 0.58 1.27 22.92
CA HIS A 173 0.67 2.69 23.17
C HIS A 173 -0.71 3.29 22.85
N THR A 174 -1.55 3.46 23.87
CA THR A 174 -2.88 4.09 23.74
C THR A 174 -2.71 5.60 23.75
N THR A 175 -1.99 6.17 22.78
CA THR A 175 -1.93 7.63 22.65
C THR A 175 -2.47 8.08 21.30
N SER A 176 -3.50 8.91 21.40
CA SER A 176 -3.98 9.74 20.31
C SER A 176 -2.82 10.57 19.77
N CYS A 177 -2.76 10.75 18.45
CA CYS A 177 -1.78 11.60 17.77
C CYS A 177 -2.11 13.10 17.94
N THR A 178 -2.57 13.45 19.14
CA THR A 178 -2.76 14.82 19.60
C THR A 178 -1.39 15.39 19.97
N PRO A 179 -1.00 16.55 19.43
CA PRO A 179 0.27 17.20 19.73
C PRO A 179 0.40 17.62 21.20
#